data_AF-A0A6I0EKW7-F1
#
_entry.id   AF-A0A6I0EKW7-F1
#
_cell.length_a   1.000
_cell.length_b   1.000
_cell.length_c   1.000
_cell.angle_alpha   90.00
_cell.angle_beta   90.00
_cell.angle_gamma   90.00
#
_symmetry.space_group_name_H-M   'P 1'
#
loop_
_entity.id
_entity.type
_entity.pdbx_description
1 polymer ?
#
loop_
_entity_poly.entity_id
_entity_poly.type
_entity_poly.pdbx_seq_one_letter_code
_entity_poly.pdbx_strand_id
1 'polypeptide(L)'
;MSTTETVNPTQEERVAQRPSKAYLIGPVLALLSIPAYLIWLDVPRLRSTALQSFALMIAGTVVSLMTLKTDRRRRAKGAAIGTGGFLLLGAGMFFFAAKLPPPAGAPEVGARVPAFTLPDQSGQPVNLASLYQRGTTLLVFYRGHW
;
A
#
# COMPACT_ATOMS: atom_id res chain seq x y z
N MET A 1 -37.55 -36.06 52.60
CA MET A 1 -38.21 -35.39 51.46
C MET A 1 -37.13 -34.58 50.76
N SER A 2 -36.38 -35.23 49.87
CA SER A 2 -35.23 -34.63 49.18
C SER A 2 -35.67 -34.14 47.82
N THR A 3 -35.63 -32.83 47.63
CA THR A 3 -36.02 -32.18 46.38
C THR A 3 -34.85 -32.28 45.39
N THR A 4 -35.00 -33.11 44.36
CA THR A 4 -34.04 -33.24 43.26
C THR A 4 -34.14 -32.00 42.38
N GLU A 5 -33.18 -31.10 42.49
CA GLU A 5 -33.06 -29.90 41.66
C GLU A 5 -32.62 -30.33 40.24
N THR A 6 -33.57 -30.39 39.31
CA THR A 6 -33.31 -30.68 37.90
C THR A 6 -32.59 -29.48 37.27
N VAL A 7 -31.27 -29.53 37.26
CA VAL A 7 -30.42 -28.60 36.49
C VAL A 7 -30.79 -28.72 35.01
N ASN A 8 -31.28 -27.61 34.45
CA ASN A 8 -31.81 -27.54 33.10
C ASN A 8 -30.66 -27.49 32.06
N PRO A 9 -30.50 -28.50 31.20
CA PRO A 9 -29.34 -28.62 30.29
C PRO A 9 -29.27 -27.52 29.20
N THR A 10 -30.32 -26.72 29.03
CA THR A 10 -30.34 -25.63 28.02
C THR A 10 -29.50 -24.40 28.38
N GLN A 11 -29.03 -24.28 29.63
CA GLN A 11 -28.20 -23.15 30.07
C GLN A 11 -26.71 -23.37 29.74
N GLU A 12 -26.19 -24.59 29.92
CA GLU A 12 -24.78 -24.91 29.62
C GLU A 12 -24.48 -24.86 28.12
N GLU A 13 -25.42 -25.28 27.27
CA GLU A 13 -25.26 -25.22 25.81
C GLU A 13 -25.20 -23.76 25.26
N ARG A 14 -25.86 -22.80 25.92
CA ARG A 14 -25.86 -21.39 25.49
C ARG A 14 -24.58 -20.66 25.86
N VAL A 15 -23.87 -21.10 26.90
CA VAL A 15 -22.57 -20.51 27.30
C VAL A 15 -21.46 -20.90 26.30
N ALA A 16 -21.56 -22.08 25.67
CA ALA A 16 -20.58 -22.58 24.71
C ALA A 16 -20.57 -21.87 23.33
N GLN A 17 -21.55 -21.01 23.03
CA GLN A 17 -21.75 -20.45 21.68
C GLN A 17 -21.64 -18.94 21.56
N ARG A 18 -21.01 -18.22 22.49
CA ARG A 18 -20.68 -16.81 22.23
C ARG A 18 -19.64 -16.74 21.09
N PRO A 19 -19.99 -16.17 19.92
CA PRO A 19 -19.04 -16.08 18.83
C PRO A 19 -17.91 -15.15 19.27
N SER A 20 -16.69 -15.69 19.39
CA SER A 20 -15.53 -14.87 19.70
C SER A 20 -15.34 -13.86 18.56
N LYS A 21 -15.16 -12.59 18.91
CA LYS A 21 -14.90 -11.51 17.93
C LYS A 21 -13.48 -11.56 17.37
N ALA A 22 -12.72 -12.64 17.63
CA ALA A 22 -11.31 -12.80 17.27
C ALA A 22 -11.07 -12.72 15.75
N TYR A 23 -12.04 -13.12 14.92
CA TYR A 23 -11.96 -13.01 13.46
C TYR A 23 -11.86 -11.55 12.95
N LEU A 24 -12.15 -10.55 13.78
CA LEU A 24 -12.04 -9.13 13.43
C LEU A 24 -10.64 -8.56 13.57
N ILE A 25 -9.73 -9.24 14.29
CA ILE A 25 -8.38 -8.71 14.57
C ILE A 25 -7.60 -8.51 13.28
N GLY A 26 -7.59 -9.50 12.39
CA GLY A 26 -6.88 -9.43 11.12
C GLY A 26 -7.39 -8.31 10.18
N PRO A 27 -8.70 -8.19 9.95
CA PRO A 27 -9.29 -7.06 9.22
C PRO A 27 -8.96 -5.69 9.80
N VAL A 28 -9.06 -5.53 11.12
CA VAL A 28 -8.71 -4.25 11.78
C VAL A 28 -7.24 -3.94 11.57
N LEU A 29 -6.34 -4.91 11.75
CA LEU A 29 -4.92 -4.74 11.53
C LEU A 29 -4.59 -4.36 10.07
N ALA A 30 -5.28 -4.98 9.11
CA ALA A 30 -5.13 -4.64 7.70
C ALA A 30 -5.63 -3.23 7.39
N LEU A 31 -6.74 -2.78 7.99
CA LEU A 31 -7.27 -1.42 7.81
C LEU A 31 -6.38 -0.34 8.43
N LEU A 32 -5.67 -0.66 9.52
CA LEU A 32 -4.70 0.24 10.13
C LEU A 32 -3.53 0.59 9.19
N SER A 33 -3.34 -0.13 8.08
CA SER A 33 -2.34 0.18 7.06
C SER A 33 -2.55 1.56 6.40
N ILE A 34 -3.80 2.03 6.31
CA ILE A 34 -4.16 3.30 5.68
C ILE A 34 -3.69 4.49 6.52
N PRO A 35 -4.11 4.65 7.79
CA PRO A 35 -3.62 5.75 8.62
C PRO A 35 -2.13 5.63 8.93
N ALA A 36 -1.57 4.41 8.98
CA ALA A 36 -0.13 4.22 9.16
C ALA A 36 0.69 4.85 8.03
N TYR A 37 0.19 4.83 6.79
CA TYR A 37 0.85 5.51 5.66
C TYR A 37 0.88 7.03 5.85
N LEU A 38 -0.24 7.61 6.33
CA LEU A 38 -0.37 9.07 6.52
C LEU A 38 0.55 9.61 7.60
N ILE A 39 0.78 8.85 8.67
CA ILE A 39 1.66 9.26 9.78
C ILE A 39 3.13 9.33 9.33
N TRP A 40 3.53 8.50 8.36
CA TRP A 40 4.93 8.37 7.94
C TRP A 40 5.27 9.15 6.67
N LEU A 41 4.40 10.05 6.23
CA LEU A 41 4.59 10.86 5.03
C LEU A 41 5.83 11.77 5.11
N ASP A 42 6.19 12.19 6.32
CA ASP A 42 7.33 13.07 6.60
C ASP A 42 8.68 12.37 6.47
N VAL A 43 8.72 11.02 6.46
CA VAL A 43 9.97 10.26 6.36
C VAL A 43 10.23 9.85 4.91
N PRO A 44 11.21 10.45 4.20
CA PRO A 44 11.35 10.31 2.75
C PRO A 44 11.56 8.88 2.26
N ARG A 45 12.21 8.04 3.06
CA ARG A 45 12.48 6.62 2.72
C ARG A 45 11.25 5.73 2.85
N LEU A 46 10.31 6.12 3.68
CA LEU A 46 9.15 5.33 4.10
C LEU A 46 7.89 5.73 3.31
N ARG A 47 7.83 6.95 2.77
CA ARG A 47 6.78 7.37 1.83
C ARG A 47 6.91 6.76 0.42
N SER A 48 8.13 6.46 -0.03
CA SER A 48 8.38 6.09 -1.44
C SER A 48 8.12 4.62 -1.77
N THR A 49 8.11 3.74 -0.77
CA THR A 49 8.11 2.28 -0.98
C THR A 49 6.83 1.59 -0.51
N ALA A 50 5.97 2.29 0.25
CA ALA A 50 4.73 1.75 0.86
C ALA A 50 4.92 0.46 1.69
N LEU A 51 6.17 0.15 2.09
CA LEU A 51 6.52 -1.12 2.75
C LEU A 51 5.75 -1.35 4.06
N GLN A 52 5.51 -0.29 4.84
CA GLN A 52 4.80 -0.39 6.12
C GLN A 52 3.35 -0.79 5.93
N SER A 53 2.68 -0.23 4.92
CA SER A 53 1.28 -0.57 4.62
C SER A 53 1.18 -2.02 4.16
N PHE A 54 2.10 -2.48 3.32
CA PHE A 54 2.15 -3.89 2.92
C PHE A 54 2.44 -4.83 4.09
N ALA A 55 3.38 -4.47 4.97
CA ALA A 55 3.69 -5.27 6.16
C ALA A 55 2.46 -5.45 7.06
N LEU A 56 1.70 -4.38 7.31
CA LEU A 56 0.46 -4.43 8.11
C LEU A 56 -0.64 -5.24 7.43
N MET A 57 -0.82 -5.11 6.11
CA MET A 57 -1.81 -5.89 5.37
C MET A 57 -1.45 -7.38 5.31
N ILE A 58 -0.17 -7.72 5.14
CA ILE A 58 0.32 -9.10 5.20
C ILE A 58 0.10 -9.66 6.60
N ALA A 59 0.48 -8.94 7.65
CA ALA A 59 0.24 -9.36 9.04
C ALA A 59 -1.25 -9.59 9.32
N GLY A 60 -2.13 -8.68 8.89
CA GLY A 60 -3.59 -8.82 9.03
C GLY A 60 -4.15 -10.03 8.27
N THR A 61 -3.59 -10.33 7.10
CA THR A 61 -3.95 -11.53 6.32
C THR A 61 -3.49 -12.81 7.02
N VAL A 62 -2.24 -12.84 7.52
CA VAL A 62 -1.70 -13.98 8.28
C VAL A 62 -2.53 -14.25 9.52
N VAL A 63 -2.85 -13.21 10.31
CA VAL A 63 -3.72 -13.34 11.49
C VAL A 63 -5.10 -13.88 11.09
N SER A 64 -5.70 -13.37 10.01
CA SER A 64 -6.99 -13.86 9.52
C SER A 64 -6.93 -15.34 9.10
N LEU A 65 -5.86 -15.78 8.45
CA LEU A 65 -5.66 -17.18 8.09
C LEU A 65 -5.44 -18.08 9.32
N MET A 66 -4.73 -17.59 10.34
CA MET A 66 -4.56 -18.32 11.61
C MET A 66 -5.91 -18.52 12.32
N THR A 67 -6.81 -17.53 12.26
CA THR A 67 -8.15 -17.69 12.86
C THR A 67 -8.99 -18.80 12.21
N LEU A 68 -8.73 -19.15 10.95
CA LEU A 68 -9.39 -20.29 10.28
C LEU A 68 -9.01 -21.65 10.86
N LYS A 69 -7.81 -21.76 11.44
CA LYS A 69 -7.35 -23.00 12.09
C LYS A 69 -8.08 -23.23 13.41
N THR A 70 -8.43 -22.14 14.10
CA THR A 70 -9.10 -22.17 15.41
C THR A 70 -10.63 -22.15 15.29
N ASP A 71 -11.17 -21.46 14.28
CA ASP A 71 -12.62 -21.32 14.07
C ASP A 71 -12.97 -21.45 12.58
N ARG A 72 -13.68 -22.53 12.22
CA ARG A 72 -14.08 -22.84 10.83
C ARG A 72 -15.38 -22.15 10.41
N ARG A 73 -15.93 -21.25 11.23
CA ARG A 73 -17.17 -20.50 10.94
C ARG A 73 -17.06 -19.72 9.62
N ARG A 74 -18.21 -19.57 8.94
CA ARG A 74 -18.34 -18.78 7.70
C ARG A 74 -17.79 -17.34 7.84
N ARG A 75 -17.90 -16.75 9.04
CA ARG A 75 -17.39 -15.40 9.34
C ARG A 75 -15.86 -15.30 9.30
N ALA A 76 -15.14 -16.29 9.83
CA ALA A 76 -13.68 -16.34 9.76
C ALA A 76 -13.19 -16.52 8.31
N LYS A 77 -13.87 -17.37 7.53
CA LYS A 77 -13.63 -17.49 6.07
C LYS A 77 -13.86 -16.17 5.36
N GLY A 78 -14.95 -15.47 5.65
CA GLY A 78 -15.23 -14.15 5.10
C GLY A 78 -14.15 -13.12 5.45
N ALA A 79 -13.66 -13.11 6.70
CA ALA A 79 -12.59 -12.21 7.13
C ALA A 79 -11.25 -12.49 6.41
N ALA A 80 -10.88 -13.76 6.25
CA ALA A 80 -9.67 -14.14 5.52
C ALA A 80 -9.75 -13.81 4.02
N ILE A 81 -10.89 -14.07 3.38
CA ILE A 81 -11.11 -13.69 1.98
C ILE A 81 -11.09 -12.16 1.83
N GLY A 82 -11.75 -11.43 2.73
CA GLY A 82 -11.80 -9.96 2.70
C GLY A 82 -10.42 -9.32 2.88
N THR A 83 -9.62 -9.79 3.85
CA THR A 83 -8.26 -9.28 4.07
C THR A 83 -7.31 -9.63 2.92
N GLY A 84 -7.37 -10.86 2.40
CA GLY A 84 -6.60 -11.25 1.23
C GLY A 84 -6.98 -10.46 -0.02
N GLY A 85 -8.27 -10.25 -0.27
CA GLY A 85 -8.77 -9.41 -1.36
C GLY A 85 -8.33 -7.95 -1.20
N PHE A 86 -8.36 -7.41 0.02
CA PHE A 86 -7.85 -6.07 0.31
C PHE A 86 -6.34 -5.95 0.04
N LEU A 87 -5.53 -6.94 0.42
CA LEU A 87 -4.11 -7.03 0.09
C LEU A 87 -3.87 -7.00 -1.42
N LEU A 88 -4.57 -7.86 -2.17
CA LEU A 88 -4.42 -7.96 -3.62
C LEU A 88 -4.87 -6.67 -4.33
N LEU A 89 -5.99 -6.08 -3.91
CA LEU A 89 -6.48 -4.82 -4.45
C LEU A 89 -5.50 -3.68 -4.18
N GLY A 90 -5.01 -3.56 -2.94
CA GLY A 90 -4.03 -2.55 -2.55
C GLY A 90 -2.73 -2.68 -3.34
N ALA A 91 -2.20 -3.90 -3.47
CA ALA A 91 -1.01 -4.17 -4.27
C ALA A 91 -1.23 -3.84 -5.76
N GLY A 92 -2.32 -4.34 -6.35
CA GLY A 92 -2.67 -4.06 -7.74
C GLY A 92 -2.80 -2.56 -8.02
N MET A 93 -3.50 -1.84 -7.15
CA MET A 93 -3.68 -0.39 -7.27
C MET A 93 -2.36 0.37 -7.08
N PHE A 94 -1.50 -0.02 -6.14
CA PHE A 94 -0.17 0.58 -5.96
C PHE A 94 0.70 0.40 -7.21
N PHE A 95 0.83 -0.83 -7.72
CA PHE A 95 1.63 -1.09 -8.92
C PHE A 95 1.04 -0.48 -10.18
N PHE A 96 -0.28 -0.34 -10.24
CA PHE A 96 -0.94 0.37 -11.34
C PHE A 96 -0.69 1.88 -11.27
N ALA A 97 -0.87 2.50 -10.09
CA ALA A 97 -0.65 3.93 -9.88
C ALA A 97 0.83 4.34 -9.93
N ALA A 98 1.75 3.43 -9.60
CA ALA A 98 3.18 3.66 -9.69
C ALA A 98 3.71 3.62 -11.14
N LYS A 99 2.93 3.17 -12.12
CA LYS A 99 3.30 3.26 -13.53
C LYS A 99 3.21 4.70 -14.00
N LEU A 100 4.34 5.27 -14.40
CA LEU A 100 4.36 6.53 -15.13
C LEU A 100 3.91 6.28 -16.56
N PRO A 101 3.09 7.18 -17.15
CA PRO A 101 2.85 7.14 -18.58
C PRO A 101 4.19 7.30 -19.32
N PRO A 102 4.37 6.65 -20.48
CA PRO A 102 5.53 6.90 -21.33
C PRO A 102 5.66 8.40 -21.61
N PRO A 103 6.89 8.96 -21.64
CA PRO A 103 7.09 10.36 -21.95
C PRO A 103 6.61 10.64 -23.39
N ALA A 104 5.54 11.42 -23.52
CA ALA A 104 5.01 11.83 -24.81
C ALA A 104 5.98 12.79 -25.49
N GLY A 105 6.49 12.44 -26.67
CA GLY A 105 7.33 13.32 -27.48
C GLY A 105 8.79 13.45 -27.02
N ALA A 106 9.30 12.49 -26.24
CA ALA A 106 10.74 12.43 -25.98
C ALA A 106 11.50 12.15 -27.30
N PRO A 107 12.59 12.89 -27.60
CA PRO A 107 13.42 12.62 -28.78
C PRO A 107 13.97 11.19 -28.75
N GLU A 108 13.88 10.49 -29.87
CA GLU A 108 14.50 9.18 -30.06
C GLU A 108 16.02 9.31 -30.27
N VAL A 109 16.75 8.20 -30.13
CA VAL A 109 18.19 8.18 -30.40
C VAL A 109 18.45 8.55 -31.86
N GLY A 110 19.31 9.55 -32.08
CA GLY A 110 19.61 10.09 -33.41
C GLY A 110 18.65 11.20 -33.86
N ALA A 111 17.53 11.42 -33.16
CA ALA A 111 16.67 12.57 -33.41
C ALA A 111 17.31 13.86 -32.89
N ARG A 112 17.06 14.97 -33.59
CA ARG A 112 17.50 16.29 -33.13
C ARG A 112 16.67 16.73 -31.94
N VAL A 113 17.32 17.01 -30.81
CA VAL A 113 16.66 17.57 -29.62
C VAL A 113 16.09 18.96 -29.95
N PRO A 114 14.85 19.28 -29.53
CA PRO A 114 14.26 20.61 -29.71
C PRO A 114 15.14 21.72 -29.15
N ALA A 115 15.22 22.84 -29.87
CA ALA A 115 15.95 24.01 -29.40
C ALA A 115 15.21 24.63 -28.20
N PHE A 116 15.95 24.98 -27.16
CA PHE A 116 15.44 25.75 -26.03
C PHE A 116 16.50 26.71 -25.49
N THR A 117 16.03 27.72 -24.78
CA THR A 117 16.83 28.65 -24.00
C THR A 117 16.28 28.67 -22.59
N LEU A 118 17.12 28.35 -21.61
CA LEU A 118 16.76 28.35 -20.19
C LEU A 118 17.75 29.22 -19.42
N PRO A 119 17.32 29.92 -18.36
CA PRO A 119 18.25 30.62 -17.49
C PRO A 119 19.10 29.62 -16.71
N ASP A 120 20.36 29.96 -16.48
CA ASP A 120 21.21 29.28 -15.51
C ASP A 120 20.91 29.71 -14.06
N GLN A 121 21.69 29.21 -13.10
CA GLN A 121 21.57 29.56 -11.69
C GLN A 121 21.80 31.05 -11.37
N SER A 122 22.41 31.81 -12.29
CA SER A 122 22.66 33.24 -12.17
C SER A 122 21.65 34.07 -12.97
N GLY A 123 20.62 33.43 -13.55
CA GLY A 123 19.61 34.06 -14.40
C GLY A 123 20.08 34.36 -15.82
N GLN A 124 21.29 33.92 -16.20
CA GLN A 124 21.84 34.17 -17.53
C GLN A 124 21.24 33.20 -18.56
N PRO A 125 20.82 33.68 -19.74
CA PRO A 125 20.22 32.81 -20.75
C PRO A 125 21.25 31.85 -21.35
N VAL A 126 20.98 30.55 -21.24
CA VAL A 126 21.75 29.48 -21.87
C VAL A 126 20.92 28.84 -22.95
N ASN A 127 21.40 28.88 -24.19
CA ASN A 127 20.75 28.24 -25.33
C ASN A 127 21.41 26.88 -25.64
N LEU A 128 20.61 25.89 -26.05
CA LEU A 128 21.12 24.54 -26.35
C LEU A 128 22.17 24.53 -27.48
N ALA A 129 22.05 25.42 -28.46
CA ALA A 129 22.97 25.49 -29.59
C ALA A 129 24.39 25.90 -29.18
N SER A 130 24.54 26.79 -28.20
CA SER A 130 25.82 27.25 -27.69
C SER A 130 26.51 26.18 -26.85
N LEU A 131 25.74 25.28 -26.23
CA LEU A 131 26.28 24.09 -25.56
C LEU A 131 26.84 23.09 -26.57
N TYR A 132 26.16 22.85 -27.69
CA TYR A 132 26.68 21.99 -28.77
C TYR A 132 27.99 22.50 -29.37
N GLN A 133 28.18 23.83 -29.46
CA GLN A 133 29.44 24.42 -29.93
C GLN A 133 30.61 24.17 -28.96
N ARG A 134 30.32 23.93 -27.67
CA ARG A 134 31.33 23.62 -26.65
C ARG A 134 31.66 22.13 -26.57
N GLY A 135 30.85 21.26 -27.20
CA GLY A 135 31.08 19.82 -27.27
C GLY A 135 29.85 18.99 -26.93
N THR A 136 30.09 17.72 -26.55
CA THR A 136 29.03 16.79 -26.16
C THR A 136 28.26 17.32 -24.95
N THR A 137 26.93 17.38 -25.06
CA THR A 137 26.05 17.95 -24.04
C THR A 137 25.19 16.85 -23.42
N LEU A 138 25.17 16.77 -22.09
CA LEU A 138 24.27 15.92 -21.32
C LEU A 138 23.12 16.76 -20.76
N LEU A 139 21.88 16.42 -21.11
CA LEU A 139 20.70 17.08 -20.58
C LEU A 139 20.07 16.23 -19.47
N VAL A 140 20.00 16.77 -18.25
CA VAL A 140 19.41 16.09 -17.10
C VAL A 140 18.12 16.81 -16.71
N PHE A 141 17.00 16.08 -16.78
CA PHE A 141 15.71 16.57 -16.26
C PHE A 141 15.55 16.11 -14.82
N TYR A 142 15.28 17.06 -13.92
CA TYR A 142 15.02 16.77 -12.53
C TYR A 142 13.69 17.43 -12.08
N ARG A 143 12.95 16.76 -11.18
CA ARG A 143 11.70 17.27 -10.61
C ARG A 143 11.91 17.65 -9.14
N GLY A 144 11.81 18.94 -8.85
CA GLY A 144 11.95 19.52 -7.50
C GLY A 144 13.05 20.57 -7.43
N HIS A 145 13.16 21.25 -6.30
CA HIS A 145 14.24 22.21 -6.02
C HIS A 145 15.34 21.49 -5.23
N TRP A 146 16.61 21.72 -5.60
CA TRP A 146 17.79 21.29 -4.85
C TRP A 146 18.46 22.52 -4.26
#